data_AF-A0A920DYV9-F1
#
_entry.id   AF-A0A920DYV9-F1
#
_cell.length_a   1.000
_cell.length_b   1.000
_cell.length_c   1.000
_cell.angle_alpha   90.00
_cell.angle_beta   90.00
_cell.angle_gamma   90.00
#
_symmetry.space_group_name_H-M   'P 1'
#
loop_
_entity.id
_entity.type
_entity.pdbx_description
1 polymer ?
#
loop_
_entity_poly.entity_id
_entity_poly.type
_entity_poly.pdbx_seq_one_letter_code
_entity_poly.pdbx_strand_id
1 'polypeptide(L)' 'MRSRNTFDYITLFFKGVFMGIADAMPGISGGTIALLLGIYEELIRSISELKLSLF' A
#
# COMPACT_ATOMS: atom_id res chain seq x y z
N MET A 1 7.97 -10.75 -10.28
CA MET A 1 7.40 -9.41 -10.51
C MET A 1 6.26 -9.55 -11.50
N ARG A 2 5.02 -9.26 -11.09
CA ARG A 2 3.84 -9.30 -11.97
C ARG A 2 4.01 -8.22 -13.04
N SER A 3 3.80 -8.54 -14.33
CA SER A 3 3.78 -7.54 -15.40
C SER A 3 2.64 -6.56 -15.08
N ARG A 4 3.00 -5.36 -14.62
CA ARG A 4 2.03 -4.33 -14.25
C ARG A 4 1.71 -3.49 -15.46
N ASN A 5 0.43 -3.42 -15.78
CA ASN A 5 -0.06 -2.50 -16.78
C ASN A 5 -0.24 -1.11 -16.15
N THR A 6 -0.33 -0.07 -16.96
CA THR A 6 -0.62 1.30 -16.50
C THR A 6 -1.87 1.37 -15.61
N PHE A 7 -2.87 0.52 -15.90
CA PHE A 7 -4.08 0.40 -15.09
C PHE A 7 -3.83 -0.10 -13.66
N ASP A 8 -2.86 -0.97 -13.46
CA ASP A 8 -2.49 -1.47 -12.13
C ASP A 8 -1.86 -0.36 -11.29
N TYR A 9 -1.05 0.50 -11.91
CA TYR A 9 -0.46 1.67 -11.24
C TYR A 9 -1.51 2.70 -10.86
N ILE A 10 -2.47 2.96 -11.74
CA ILE A 10 -3.60 3.86 -11.45
C ILE A 10 -4.40 3.30 -10.27
N THR A 11 -4.70 1.99 -10.29
CA THR A 11 -5.42 1.33 -9.20
C THR A 11 -4.63 1.40 -7.89
N LEU A 12 -3.32 1.17 -7.92
CA LEU A 12 -2.45 1.28 -6.74
C LEU A 12 -2.46 2.70 -6.16
N PHE A 13 -2.41 3.73 -7.01
CA PHE A 13 -2.49 5.12 -6.59
C PHE A 13 -3.77 5.40 -5.81
N PHE A 14 -4.94 4.99 -6.33
CA PHE A 14 -6.21 5.18 -5.62
C PHE A 14 -6.27 4.41 -4.31
N LYS A 15 -5.73 3.18 -4.24
CA LYS A 15 -5.64 2.44 -2.98
C LYS A 15 -4.78 3.17 -1.94
N GLY A 16 -3.69 3.82 -2.37
CA GLY A 16 -2.88 4.70 -1.52
C GLY A 16 -3.65 5.94 -1.04
N VAL A 17 -4.45 6.57 -1.91
CA VAL A 17 -5.32 7.70 -1.54
C VAL A 17 -6.32 7.28 -0.46
N PHE A 18 -7.00 6.14 -0.61
CA PHE A 18 -7.92 5.62 0.40
C PHE A 18 -7.24 5.31 1.73
N MET A 19 -6.02 4.77 1.70
CA MET A 19 -5.22 4.56 2.89
C MET A 19 -4.87 5.88 3.60
N GLY A 20 -4.52 6.93 2.85
CA GLY A 20 -4.28 8.27 3.41
C GLY A 20 -5.53 8.92 4.01
N ILE A 21 -6.69 8.73 3.37
CA ILE A 21 -7.98 9.18 3.92
C ILE A 21 -8.31 8.45 5.21
N ALA A 22 -7.97 7.15 5.30
CA ALA A 22 -8.16 6.37 6.50
C ALA A 22 -7.39 6.94 7.70
N ASP A 23 -6.13 7.34 7.50
CA ASP A 23 -5.31 7.96 8.55
C ASP A 23 -5.81 9.35 8.97
N ALA A 24 -6.58 10.03 8.11
CA ALA A 24 -7.23 11.30 8.45
C ALA A 24 -8.49 11.12 9.32
N MET A 25 -9.07 9.92 9.39
CA MET A 25 -10.26 9.64 10.19
C MET A 25 -9.87 9.11 11.59
N PRO A 26 -10.25 9.79 12.69
CA PRO A 26 -9.89 9.38 14.03
C PRO A 26 -10.50 8.01 14.35
N GLY A 27 -9.65 7.05 14.74
CA GLY A 27 -10.06 5.68 15.08
C GLY A 27 -10.00 4.68 13.91
N ILE A 28 -9.59 5.10 12.71
CA ILE A 28 -9.31 4.19 11.59
C ILE A 28 -7.79 4.10 11.39
N SER A 29 -7.23 2.88 11.31
CA SER A 29 -5.81 2.65 11.01
C SER A 29 -5.62 2.45 9.51
N GLY A 30 -4.72 3.21 8.88
CA GLY A 30 -4.34 3.02 7.48
C GLY A 30 -3.84 1.61 7.19
N GLY A 31 -3.21 0.94 8.15
CA GLY A 31 -2.80 -0.47 8.03
C GLY A 31 -3.98 -1.44 7.87
N THR A 32 -5.09 -1.18 8.56
CA THR A 32 -6.32 -1.98 8.42
C THR A 32 -6.97 -1.76 7.05
N ILE A 33 -6.98 -0.53 6.54
CA ILE A 33 -7.48 -0.25 5.19
C ILE A 33 -6.58 -0.87 4.12
N ALA A 34 -5.25 -0.84 4.29
CA ALA A 34 -4.33 -1.52 3.38
C ALA A 34 -4.57 -3.05 3.34
N LEU A 35 -4.93 -3.66 4.47
CA LEU A 35 -5.32 -5.07 4.55
C LEU A 35 -6.63 -5.33 3.80
N LEU A 36 -7.67 -4.53 4.04
CA LEU A 36 -8.96 -4.65 3.37
C LEU A 36 -8.87 -4.43 1.85
N LEU A 37 -7.99 -3.53 1.40
CA LEU A 37 -7.75 -3.26 -0.03
C LEU A 37 -6.79 -4.27 -0.69
N GLY A 38 -6.27 -5.23 0.08
CA GLY A 38 -5.39 -6.30 -0.39
C GLY A 38 -4.00 -5.82 -0.85
N ILE A 39 -3.56 -4.64 -0.38
CA ILE A 39 -2.22 -4.09 -0.70
C ILE A 39 -1.23 -4.20 0.46
N TYR A 40 -1.67 -4.72 1.60
CA TYR A 40 -0.84 -4.84 2.80
C TYR A 40 0.42 -5.68 2.58
N GLU A 41 0.31 -6.86 1.96
CA GLU A 41 1.47 -7.71 1.69
C GLU A 41 2.50 -7.03 0.79
N GLU A 42 2.02 -6.34 -0.22
CA GLU A 42 2.87 -5.60 -1.16
C GLU A 42 3.59 -4.44 -0.47
N LEU A 43 2.88 -3.71 0.41
CA LEU A 43 3.45 -2.63 1.21
C LEU A 43 4.56 -3.15 2.13
N ILE A 44 4.28 -4.20 2.90
CA ILE A 44 5.27 -4.81 3.81
C ILE A 44 6.46 -5.36 3.04
N ARG A 45 6.22 -6.04 1.91
CA ARG A 45 7.28 -6.56 1.04
C ARG A 45 8.18 -5.44 0.52
N SER A 46 7.60 -4.33 0.07
CA SER A 46 8.34 -3.17 -0.44
C SER A 46 9.17 -2.49 0.66
N ILE A 47 8.62 -2.36 1.87
CA ILE A 47 9.35 -1.83 3.03
C ILE A 47 10.49 -2.78 3.45
N SER A 48 10.23 -4.09 3.43
CA SER A 48 11.23 -5.10 3.76
C SER A 48 12.41 -5.09 2.76
N GLU A 49 12.12 -4.93 1.47
CA GLU A 49 13.14 -4.77 0.42
C GLU A 49 13.96 -3.48 0.60
N LEU A 50 13.34 -2.37 1.02
CA LEU A 50 14.06 -1.13 1.37
C LEU A 50 15.05 -1.34 2.53
N LYS A 51 14.64 -2.06 3.59
CA LYS A 51 15.52 -2.37 4.73
C LYS A 51 16.73 -3.20 4.32
N LEU A 52 16.55 -4.11 3.37
CA LEU A 52 17.61 -4.98 2.86
C LEU A 52 18.60 -4.24 1.95
N SER A 53 18.20 -3.11 1.37
CA SER A 53 19.08 -2.23 0.57
C SER A 53 19.94 -1.27 1.39
N LEU A 54 19.67 -1.13 2.68
CA LEU A 54 20.32 -0.15 3.56
C LEU A 54 21.47 -0.74 4.40
N PHE A 55 21.79 -2.02 4.23
CA PHE A 55 22.87 -2.77 4.90
C PHE A 55 23.74 -3.47 3.85
#